data_AF-A0A533WNR5-F1
#
_entry.id   AF-A0A533WNR5-F1
#
_cell.length_a   1.000
_cell.length_b   1.000
_cell.length_c   1.000
_cell.angle_alpha   90.00
_cell.angle_beta   90.00
_cell.angle_gamma   90.00
#
_symmetry.space_group_name_H-M   'P 1'
#
loop_
_entity.id
_entity.type
_entity.pdbx_description
1 polymer ?
#
loop_
_entity_poly.entity_id
_entity_poly.type
_entity_poly.pdbx_seq_one_letter_code
_entity_poly.pdbx_strand_id
1 'polypeptide(L)'
;MSEELLERIYTINLGKVLLSPNNQRAKRAINMIREFASRHMKSENVKIEEDVSHLVWERGIRHPPRKIRVKLTKDDDGNILVSKYQEEKKVEEKQKEKKEEKKASASKSDEKQKKE
;
A
#
# COMPACT_ATOMS: atom_id res chain seq x y z
N MET A 1 -5.27 -1.50 -32.49
CA MET A 1 -5.00 -2.35 -31.32
C MET A 1 -5.53 -1.56 -30.14
N SER A 2 -6.62 -2.02 -29.54
CA SER A 2 -7.34 -1.31 -28.48
C SER A 2 -6.38 -0.85 -27.38
N GLU A 3 -6.35 0.45 -27.14
CA GLU A 3 -5.79 1.05 -25.94
C GLU A 3 -6.70 0.64 -24.78
N GLU A 4 -6.49 -0.58 -24.29
CA GLU A 4 -7.14 -1.01 -23.06
C GLU A 4 -6.42 -0.33 -21.90
N LEU A 5 -7.20 0.38 -21.09
CA LEU A 5 -6.81 0.88 -19.79
C LEU A 5 -6.45 -0.33 -18.91
N LEU A 6 -5.18 -0.71 -18.94
CA LEU A 6 -4.68 -1.93 -18.30
C LEU A 6 -4.38 -1.64 -16.84
N GLU A 7 -5.32 -2.00 -15.97
CA GLU A 7 -5.12 -2.01 -14.54
C GLU A 7 -4.64 -3.39 -14.07
N ARG A 8 -3.54 -3.44 -13.33
CA ARG A 8 -3.03 -4.70 -12.77
C ARG A 8 -2.53 -4.51 -11.35
N ILE A 9 -2.88 -5.44 -10.46
CA ILE A 9 -2.39 -5.47 -9.09
C ILE A 9 -1.23 -6.46 -9.01
N TYR A 10 -0.08 -5.98 -8.55
CA TYR A 10 1.11 -6.83 -8.37
C TYR A 10 1.64 -6.75 -6.94
N THR A 11 2.26 -7.86 -6.52
CA THR A 11 3.11 -7.87 -5.33
C THR A 11 4.56 -7.81 -5.78
N ILE A 12 5.25 -6.71 -5.47
CA ILE A 12 6.67 -6.53 -5.77
C ILE A 12 7.49 -7.07 -4.60
N ASN A 13 8.37 -8.03 -4.90
CA ASN A 13 9.33 -8.56 -3.95
C ASN A 13 10.62 -7.73 -3.97
N LEU A 14 10.89 -7.00 -2.88
CA LEU A 14 12.07 -6.15 -2.70
C LEU A 14 13.21 -6.86 -1.96
N GLY A 15 13.17 -8.20 -1.87
CA GLY A 15 14.19 -8.97 -1.15
C GLY A 15 15.62 -8.75 -1.65
N LYS A 16 15.79 -8.43 -2.95
CA LYS A 16 17.08 -8.14 -3.57
C LYS A 16 17.72 -6.84 -3.09
N VAL A 17 16.95 -5.96 -2.43
CA VAL A 17 17.46 -4.69 -1.89
C VAL A 17 18.52 -4.91 -0.81
N LEU A 18 18.47 -6.04 -0.09
CA LEU A 18 19.44 -6.36 0.97
C LEU A 18 20.87 -6.59 0.46
N LEU A 19 21.05 -6.89 -0.83
CA LEU A 19 22.37 -7.02 -1.45
C LEU A 19 23.09 -5.67 -1.54
N SER A 20 22.35 -4.56 -1.55
CA SER A 20 22.92 -3.23 -1.63
C SER A 20 23.38 -2.73 -0.25
N PRO A 21 24.38 -1.82 -0.21
CA PRO A 21 24.84 -1.18 1.01
C PRO A 21 23.69 -0.55 1.82
N ASN A 22 23.80 -0.58 3.14
CA ASN A 22 22.74 -0.16 4.07
C ASN A 22 22.25 1.27 3.83
N ASN A 23 23.11 2.17 3.39
CA ASN A 23 22.80 3.58 3.12
C ASN A 23 22.10 3.82 1.77
N GLN A 24 21.90 2.81 0.92
CA GLN A 24 21.30 2.98 -0.41
C GLN A 24 20.09 2.07 -0.65
N ARG A 25 19.63 1.35 0.38
CA ARG A 25 18.57 0.34 0.23
C ARG A 25 17.24 0.94 -0.21
N ALA A 26 16.76 2.01 0.42
CA ALA A 26 15.52 2.67 0.00
C ALA A 26 15.62 3.21 -1.45
N LYS A 27 16.75 3.82 -1.83
CA LYS A 27 17.01 4.25 -3.20
C LYS A 27 16.97 3.08 -4.18
N ARG A 28 17.57 1.94 -3.84
CA ARG A 28 17.53 0.72 -4.66
C ARG A 28 16.12 0.17 -4.78
N ALA A 29 15.33 0.21 -3.71
CA ALA A 29 13.93 -0.23 -3.71
C ALA A 29 13.09 0.55 -4.73
N ILE A 30 13.22 1.88 -4.77
CA ILE A 30 12.53 2.73 -5.75
C ILE A 30 12.93 2.35 -7.19
N ASN A 31 14.23 2.18 -7.44
CA ASN A 31 14.72 1.76 -8.76
C ASN A 31 14.17 0.39 -9.15
N MET A 32 14.08 -0.56 -8.22
CA MET A 32 13.49 -1.87 -8.47
C MET A 32 11.99 -1.79 -8.79
N ILE A 33 11.24 -0.89 -8.14
CA ILE A 33 9.82 -0.66 -8.45
C ILE A 33 9.68 -0.11 -9.88
N ARG A 34 10.55 0.83 -10.25
CA ARG A 34 10.59 1.40 -11.61
C ARG A 34 10.90 0.33 -12.67
N GLU A 35 11.94 -0.47 -12.44
CA GLU A 35 12.32 -1.60 -13.31
C GLU A 35 11.16 -2.61 -13.45
N PHE A 36 10.48 -2.91 -12.34
CA PHE A 36 9.34 -3.82 -12.34
C PHE A 36 8.17 -3.29 -13.18
N ALA A 37 7.80 -2.02 -12.99
CA ALA A 37 6.71 -1.38 -13.72
C ALA A 37 7.00 -1.34 -15.23
N SER A 38 8.21 -0.90 -15.61
CA SER A 38 8.63 -0.84 -17.01
C SER A 38 8.60 -2.22 -17.69
N ARG A 39 9.07 -3.27 -17.00
CA ARG A 39 9.08 -4.64 -17.54
C ARG A 39 7.68 -5.22 -17.78
N HIS A 40 6.72 -4.95 -16.89
CA HIS A 40 5.39 -5.57 -16.97
C HIS A 40 4.44 -4.80 -17.91
N MET A 41 4.55 -3.48 -17.95
CA MET A 41 3.66 -2.62 -18.74
C MET A 41 4.28 -2.17 -20.06
N LYS A 42 5.55 -2.54 -20.32
CA LYS A 42 6.31 -2.27 -21.55
C LYS A 42 6.32 -0.78 -21.93
N SER A 43 6.63 0.07 -20.96
CA SER A 43 6.67 1.52 -21.11
C SER A 43 7.89 2.08 -20.38
N GLU A 44 8.40 3.21 -20.87
CA GLU A 44 9.63 3.82 -20.34
C GLU A 44 9.33 4.84 -19.21
N ASN A 45 8.20 5.54 -19.32
CA ASN A 45 7.83 6.60 -18.40
C ASN A 45 7.01 6.04 -17.22
N VAL A 46 7.66 5.93 -16.05
CA VAL A 46 7.04 5.46 -14.80
C VAL A 46 6.93 6.62 -13.81
N LYS A 47 5.70 6.95 -13.43
CA LYS A 47 5.37 7.89 -12.36
C LYS A 47 4.97 7.11 -11.10
N ILE A 48 5.69 7.37 -10.00
CA ILE A 48 5.43 6.73 -8.71
C ILE A 48 4.69 7.74 -7.86
N GLU A 49 3.55 7.35 -7.30
CA GLU A 49 2.81 8.19 -6.36
C GLU A 49 3.57 8.35 -5.04
N GLU A 50 3.26 9.46 -4.36
CA GLU A 50 3.88 9.81 -3.09
C GLU A 50 3.65 8.76 -2.02
N ASP A 51 2.45 8.17 -1.97
CA ASP A 51 2.07 7.13 -1.00
C ASP A 51 3.00 5.91 -1.05
N VAL A 52 3.38 5.48 -2.26
CA VAL A 52 4.30 4.36 -2.45
C VAL A 52 5.70 4.76 -2.00
N SER A 53 6.12 6.00 -2.27
CA SER A 53 7.39 6.53 -1.80
C SER A 53 7.43 6.56 -0.27
N HIS A 54 6.44 7.18 0.38
CA HIS A 54 6.34 7.26 1.85
C HIS A 54 6.41 5.89 2.51
N LEU A 55 5.73 4.88 1.96
CA LEU A 55 5.83 3.50 2.44
C LEU A 55 7.24 2.92 2.38
N VAL A 56 7.99 3.23 1.31
CA VAL A 56 9.37 2.76 1.16
C VAL A 56 10.29 3.44 2.19
N TRP A 57 10.04 4.72 2.49
CA TRP A 57 10.85 5.55 3.38
C TRP A 57 10.40 5.54 4.85
N GLU A 58 9.24 4.95 5.18
CA GLU A 58 8.64 4.96 6.53
C GLU A 58 9.59 4.49 7.64
N ARG A 59 10.44 3.48 7.34
CA ARG A 59 11.42 2.90 8.29
C ARG A 59 12.84 3.44 8.08
N GLY A 60 12.97 4.51 7.31
CA GLY A 60 14.24 5.13 6.93
C GLY A 60 15.02 4.36 5.86
N ILE A 61 16.21 4.88 5.53
CA ILE A 61 17.00 4.44 4.37
C ILE A 61 17.50 3.00 4.43
N ARG A 62 17.66 2.45 5.65
CA ARG A 62 18.29 1.14 5.91
C ARG A 62 17.33 -0.05 5.81
N HIS A 63 16.04 0.16 6.06
CA HIS A 63 15.08 -0.93 6.26
C HIS A 63 13.80 -0.75 5.44
N PRO A 64 13.88 -0.64 4.10
CA PRO A 64 12.68 -0.58 3.28
C PRO A 64 11.84 -1.88 3.43
N PRO A 65 10.52 -1.82 3.19
CA PRO A 65 9.64 -3.00 3.23
C PRO A 65 10.11 -4.10 2.27
N ARG A 66 9.99 -5.37 2.68
CA ARG A 66 10.46 -6.52 1.89
C ARG A 66 9.49 -6.89 0.75
N LYS A 67 8.21 -6.54 0.88
CA LYS A 67 7.15 -6.74 -0.12
C LYS A 67 6.24 -5.52 -0.13
N ILE A 68 5.82 -5.09 -1.32
CA ILE A 68 4.84 -4.01 -1.48
C ILE A 68 3.82 -4.45 -2.51
N ARG A 69 2.53 -4.27 -2.19
CA ARG A 69 1.43 -4.48 -3.14
C ARG A 69 1.08 -3.14 -3.78
N VAL A 70 1.17 -3.10 -5.10
CA VAL A 70 0.94 -1.88 -5.89
C VAL A 70 -0.09 -2.15 -6.97
N LYS A 71 -0.88 -1.13 -7.27
CA LYS A 71 -1.71 -1.07 -8.47
C LYS A 71 -0.90 -0.35 -9.54
N LEU A 72 -0.79 -0.96 -10.71
CA LEU A 72 -0.22 -0.34 -11.91
C LEU A 72 -1.38 0.01 -12.84
N THR A 73 -1.46 1.28 -13.21
CA THR A 73 -2.39 1.77 -14.23
C THR A 73 -1.58 2.27 -15.41
N LYS A 74 -1.97 1.86 -16.62
CA LYS A 74 -1.41 2.43 -17.86
C LYS A 74 -2.38 3.49 -18.38
N ASP A 75 -1.84 4.69 -18.60
CA ASP A 75 -2.53 5.79 -19.24
C ASP A 75 -2.39 5.71 -20.77
N ASP A 76 -3.28 6.39 -21.49
CA ASP A 76 -3.31 6.38 -22.96
C ASP A 76 -2.05 7.06 -23.55
N ASP A 77 -1.49 8.03 -22.82
CA ASP A 77 -0.20 8.69 -23.12
C ASP A 77 1.03 7.78 -22.91
N GLY A 78 0.84 6.49 -22.60
CA GLY A 78 1.93 5.53 -22.37
C GLY A 78 2.66 5.71 -21.03
N ASN A 79 2.10 6.51 -20.13
CA ASN A 79 2.61 6.68 -18.77
C ASN A 79 2.12 5.56 -17.86
N ILE A 80 2.98 5.05 -16.98
CA ILE A 80 2.60 4.10 -15.93
C ILE A 80 2.47 4.84 -14.61
N LEU A 81 1.30 4.75 -13.98
CA LEU A 81 1.06 5.22 -12.63
C LEU A 81 1.18 4.05 -11.64
N VAL A 82 2.01 4.22 -10.62
CA VAL A 82 2.17 3.24 -9.52
C VAL A 82 1.49 3.79 -8.27
N SER A 83 0.35 3.21 -7.92
CA SER A 83 -0.43 3.59 -6.75
C SER A 83 -0.35 2.52 -5.66
N LYS A 84 -0.50 2.94 -4.40
CA LYS A 84 -0.58 2.00 -3.27
C LYS A 84 -1.88 1.23 -3.39
N TYR A 85 -1.81 -0.10 -3.40
CA TYR A 85 -3.03 -0.89 -3.30
C TYR A 85 -3.53 -0.83 -1.86
N GLN A 86 -4.58 -0.04 -1.63
CA GLN A 86 -5.41 -0.24 -0.46
C GLN A 86 -6.27 -1.47 -0.77
N GLU A 87 -5.96 -2.61 -0.14
CA GLU A 87 -7.07 -3.51 0.17
C GLU A 87 -8.00 -2.66 1.00
N GLU A 88 -9.18 -2.36 0.46
CA GLU A 88 -10.27 -1.82 1.26
C GLU A 88 -10.43 -2.78 2.43
N LYS A 89 -9.79 -2.38 3.50
CA LYS A 89 -9.84 -3.04 4.76
C LYS A 89 -11.30 -2.84 5.15
N LYS A 90 -12.07 -3.93 5.09
CA LYS A 90 -13.18 -4.29 6.00
C LYS A 90 -12.81 -4.15 7.50
N VAL A 91 -11.89 -3.24 7.85
CA VAL A 91 -11.43 -2.91 9.18
C VAL A 91 -12.20 -1.67 9.68
N GLU A 92 -12.75 -0.83 8.82
CA GLU A 92 -13.65 0.24 9.28
C GLU A 92 -15.00 -0.32 9.77
N GLU A 93 -15.57 -1.34 9.11
CA GLU A 93 -16.79 -2.01 9.59
C GLU A 93 -16.53 -2.79 10.90
N LYS A 94 -15.45 -3.59 10.96
CA LYS A 94 -15.09 -4.33 12.18
C LYS A 94 -14.70 -3.45 13.37
N GLN A 95 -14.27 -2.21 13.14
CA GLN A 95 -14.00 -1.25 14.21
C GLN A 95 -15.23 -0.45 14.62
N LYS A 96 -16.21 -0.22 13.73
CA LYS A 96 -17.51 0.38 14.07
C LYS A 96 -18.38 -0.57 14.90
N GLU A 97 -18.48 -1.84 14.51
CA GLU A 97 -19.24 -2.87 15.25
C GLU A 97 -18.71 -3.06 16.69
N LYS A 98 -17.38 -3.16 16.86
CA LYS A 98 -16.76 -3.27 18.20
C LYS A 98 -16.91 -2.02 19.07
N LYS A 99 -17.15 -0.84 18.47
CA LYS A 99 -17.34 0.42 19.22
C LYS A 99 -18.80 0.60 19.62
N GLU A 100 -19.75 0.08 18.84
CA GLU A 100 -21.17 0.01 19.20
C GLU A 100 -21.44 -1.03 20.29
N GLU A 101 -20.85 -2.23 20.22
CA GLU A 101 -20.99 -3.25 21.28
C GLU A 101 -20.41 -2.81 22.64
N LYS A 102 -19.29 -2.06 22.62
CA LYS A 102 -18.70 -1.49 23.85
C LYS A 102 -19.50 -0.33 24.43
N LYS A 103 -20.27 0.40 23.62
CA LYS A 103 -21.17 1.46 24.12
C LYS A 103 -22.49 0.88 24.65
N ALA A 104 -23.00 -0.20 24.05
CA ALA A 104 -24.22 -0.87 24.50
C ALA A 104 -24.05 -1.70 25.79
N SER A 105 -22.82 -2.12 26.11
CA SER A 105 -22.51 -2.81 27.37
C SER A 105 -22.29 -1.87 28.55
N ALA A 106 -21.78 -0.65 28.32
CA ALA A 106 -21.60 0.35 29.36
C ALA A 106 -22.92 1.00 29.82
N SER A 107 -23.90 1.17 28.92
CA SER A 107 -25.22 1.72 29.29
C SER A 107 -26.09 0.77 30.11
N LYS A 108 -25.87 -0.56 30.02
CA LYS A 108 -26.60 -1.56 30.82
C LYS A 108 -26.06 -1.75 32.24
N SER A 109 -24.81 -1.36 32.51
CA SER A 109 -24.21 -1.47 33.85
C SER A 109 -24.63 -0.34 34.80
N ASP A 110 -24.81 0.89 34.30
CA ASP A 110 -25.22 2.03 35.13
C ASP A 110 -26.70 1.99 35.55
N GLU A 111 -27.59 1.38 34.76
CA GLU A 111 -29.02 1.30 35.11
C GLU A 111 -29.33 0.23 36.18
N LYS A 112 -28.39 -0.71 36.41
CA LYS A 112 -28.56 -1.79 37.40
C LYS A 112 -28.09 -1.42 38.81
N GLN A 113 -27.26 -0.39 38.96
CA GLN A 113 -26.79 0.10 40.26
C GLN A 113 -27.66 1.19 40.89
N LYS A 114 -28.70 1.67 40.19
CA LYS A 114 -29.61 2.72 40.67
C LYS A 114 -30.95 2.21 41.20
N LYS A 115 -31.12 0.89 41.29
CA LYS A 115 -32.37 0.22 41.68
C LYS A 115 -32.26 -0.70 42.91
N GLU A 116 -31.13 -0.66 43.62
CA GLU A 116 -30.94 -1.30 44.93
C GLU A 116 -30.87 -0.25 46.04
#